data_AF-M1YPY7-F1
#
_entry.id   AF-M1YPY7-F1
#
_cell.length_a   1.000
_cell.length_b   1.000
_cell.length_c   1.000
_cell.angle_alpha   90.00
_cell.angle_beta   90.00
_cell.angle_gamma   90.00
#
_symmetry.space_group_name_H-M   'P 1'
#
loop_
_entity.id
_entity.type
_entity.pdbx_description
1 polymer ?
#
loop_
_entity_poly.entity_id
_entity_poly.type
_entity_poly.pdbx_seq_one_letter_code
_entity_poly.pdbx_strand_id
1 'polypeptide(L)'
;MKKRLGFMLLATVLIVALLVGCGSKETETTTNGDSNDTTAAGELQDGTYLIKDPVSDHGNYGMAKMEVVDGEISSFSYVEILATSGEEKNEDNYNYPEGLAVIKDLNEQFSEKKDLNEVDFDAVSGATHTKEAFKDIVNRLLAQAGKGETYTPVYTDGEYTAEAEEESHGWLGEVVVVVKDGQIVGIDYFESAVEDMESNKVVFDEDNKPVMDSDGKPKTEPVQVKAGDRKSVENYAYLDSFDVVKGVQKLIIDNNGTENLDVDSITGATNTRTTMIELVEKALEGAK
;
A
#
# COMPACT_ATOMS: atom_id res chain seq x y z
N MET A 1 48.00 18.24 -61.02
CA MET A 1 47.58 19.61 -60.66
C MET A 1 48.32 20.01 -59.38
N LYS A 2 48.95 21.20 -59.39
CA LYS A 2 49.34 22.13 -58.30
C LYS A 2 49.63 21.52 -56.90
N LYS A 3 50.89 21.52 -56.42
CA LYS A 3 51.56 22.58 -55.58
C LYS A 3 50.72 22.93 -54.33
N ARG A 4 51.20 23.02 -53.08
CA ARG A 4 52.50 23.08 -52.39
C ARG A 4 52.20 23.19 -50.87
N LEU A 5 53.20 22.95 -50.01
CA LEU A 5 53.46 23.56 -48.67
C LEU A 5 52.32 23.50 -47.63
N GLY A 6 52.46 22.95 -46.41
CA GLY A 6 53.58 23.06 -45.47
C GLY A 6 53.39 24.31 -44.58
N PHE A 7 53.18 24.14 -43.27
CA PHE A 7 53.48 25.01 -42.09
C PHE A 7 52.52 24.60 -40.95
N MET A 8 52.92 23.91 -39.87
CA MET A 8 53.76 24.29 -38.71
C MET A 8 53.06 25.16 -37.65
N LEU A 9 53.05 24.62 -36.41
CA LEU A 9 53.16 25.29 -35.10
C LEU A 9 51.99 26.13 -34.52
N LEU A 10 51.47 25.69 -33.37
CA LEU A 10 51.43 26.41 -32.07
C LEU A 10 50.98 25.38 -30.99
N ALA A 11 51.83 24.86 -30.09
CA ALA A 11 52.34 25.48 -28.86
C ALA A 11 51.20 26.02 -27.96
N THR A 12 51.05 25.73 -26.67
CA THR A 12 51.83 25.05 -25.62
C THR A 12 51.02 25.22 -24.32
N VAL A 13 50.95 24.19 -23.44
CA VAL A 13 51.18 24.29 -21.97
C VAL A 13 50.04 24.97 -21.14
N LEU A 14 49.61 24.63 -19.91
CA LEU A 14 50.18 24.11 -18.64
C LEU A 14 48.97 23.63 -17.76
N ILE A 15 48.89 22.38 -17.29
CA ILE A 15 49.09 21.91 -15.89
C ILE A 15 48.66 22.89 -14.77
N VAL A 16 47.77 22.46 -13.85
CA VAL A 16 48.02 22.18 -12.42
C VAL A 16 46.70 21.97 -11.67
N ALA A 17 46.60 20.80 -11.03
CA ALA A 17 45.62 20.45 -10.03
C ALA A 17 45.90 21.16 -8.70
N LEU A 18 44.86 21.51 -7.94
CA LEU A 18 44.95 21.61 -6.48
C LEU A 18 43.71 21.00 -5.84
N LEU A 19 43.97 19.93 -5.10
CA LEU A 19 43.15 19.39 -4.02
C LEU A 19 43.00 20.43 -2.92
N VAL A 20 41.79 20.57 -2.36
CA VAL A 20 41.61 20.89 -0.94
C VAL A 20 40.42 20.08 -0.44
N GLY A 21 40.70 19.19 0.50
CA GLY A 21 39.71 18.58 1.38
C GLY A 21 39.68 19.24 2.75
N CYS A 22 38.56 19.09 3.45
CA CYS A 22 38.34 18.95 4.89
C CYS A 22 36.80 18.85 5.06
N GLY A 23 36.25 17.82 5.69
CA GLY A 23 36.08 17.72 7.16
C GLY A 23 34.89 18.61 7.58
N SER A 24 33.86 18.20 8.32
CA SER A 24 33.72 17.16 9.32
C SER A 24 32.23 16.90 9.56
N LYS A 25 31.91 15.75 10.15
CA LYS A 25 30.58 15.40 10.65
C LYS A 25 30.48 15.89 12.10
N GLU A 26 29.51 16.74 12.39
CA GLU A 26 28.97 16.93 13.74
C GLU A 26 27.50 17.37 13.65
N THR A 27 26.70 16.70 14.47
CA THR A 27 25.28 16.88 14.69
C THR A 27 25.08 18.03 15.67
N GLU A 28 24.19 18.97 15.38
CA GLU A 28 23.28 19.50 16.41
C GLU A 28 22.05 20.20 15.81
N THR A 29 21.00 20.14 16.62
CA THR A 29 19.58 20.35 16.39
C THR A 29 19.19 21.83 16.28
N THR A 30 17.98 22.06 15.75
CA THR A 30 17.09 23.24 15.82
C THR A 30 17.13 24.22 14.64
N THR A 31 16.10 24.16 13.78
CA THR A 31 15.04 25.18 13.73
C THR A 31 13.91 24.75 12.78
N ASN A 32 12.69 25.19 13.11
CA ASN A 32 11.49 25.12 12.29
C ASN A 32 11.77 25.50 10.83
N GLY A 33 11.23 24.69 9.91
CA GLY A 33 11.14 25.01 8.50
C GLY A 33 9.82 24.46 7.97
N ASP A 34 8.80 25.30 8.04
CA ASP A 34 7.64 25.29 7.16
C ASP A 34 8.16 25.11 5.72
N SER A 35 8.19 23.87 5.27
CA SER A 35 8.70 23.49 3.96
C SER A 35 7.50 23.43 3.04
N ASN A 36 6.94 24.61 2.80
CA ASN A 36 6.18 24.88 1.60
C ASN A 36 7.18 24.95 0.43
N ASP A 37 7.84 23.83 0.14
CA ASP A 37 8.69 23.68 -1.04
C ASP A 37 7.75 23.36 -2.20
N THR A 38 7.06 24.40 -2.64
CA THR A 38 6.28 24.43 -3.87
C THR A 38 7.26 24.13 -5.00
N THR A 39 7.33 22.87 -5.39
CA THR A 39 8.06 22.45 -6.58
C THR A 39 7.43 23.21 -7.74
N ALA A 40 8.22 24.08 -8.36
CA ALA A 40 7.80 24.81 -9.55
C ALA A 40 7.28 23.80 -10.58
N ALA A 41 5.99 23.87 -10.87
CA ALA A 41 5.35 23.04 -11.89
C ALA A 41 6.07 23.29 -13.21
N GLY A 42 6.93 22.35 -13.61
CA GLY A 42 7.21 22.16 -15.03
C GLY A 42 5.89 21.89 -15.75
N GLU A 43 5.87 22.09 -17.07
CA GLU A 43 4.72 21.66 -17.88
C GLU A 43 4.43 20.18 -17.57
N LEU A 44 3.20 19.87 -17.15
CA LEU A 44 2.79 18.50 -16.85
C LEU A 44 2.92 17.67 -18.12
N GLN A 45 3.53 16.49 -18.02
CA GLN A 45 3.68 15.61 -19.16
C GLN A 45 2.40 14.77 -19.33
N ASP A 46 1.98 14.57 -20.57
CA ASP A 46 0.81 13.75 -20.88
C ASP A 46 1.00 12.31 -20.42
N GLY A 47 -0.08 11.71 -19.90
CA GLY A 47 -0.09 10.32 -19.47
C GLY A 47 -1.04 10.04 -18.32
N THR A 48 -1.10 8.77 -17.93
CA THR A 48 -1.79 8.33 -16.71
C THR A 48 -0.76 8.22 -15.59
N TYR A 49 -1.15 8.65 -14.40
CA TYR A 49 -0.35 8.61 -13.18
C TYR A 49 -1.17 7.97 -12.08
N LEU A 50 -0.51 7.18 -11.22
CA LEU A 50 -1.17 6.45 -10.15
C LEU A 50 -0.25 6.38 -8.94
N ILE A 51 -0.79 6.75 -7.79
CA ILE A 51 -0.15 6.59 -6.50
C ILE A 51 -1.05 5.72 -5.64
N LYS A 52 -0.44 4.71 -5.02
CA LYS A 52 -1.05 3.87 -4.00
C LYS A 52 -0.21 3.98 -2.74
N ASP A 53 -0.84 4.33 -1.62
CA ASP A 53 -0.17 4.37 -0.33
C ASP A 53 -0.02 2.99 0.28
N PRO A 54 0.98 2.79 1.16
CA PRO A 54 1.07 1.59 1.96
C PRO A 54 -0.17 1.37 2.83
N VAL A 55 -0.54 0.11 3.06
CA VAL A 55 -1.64 -0.27 3.97
C VAL A 55 -1.34 0.26 5.38
N SER A 56 -2.27 1.02 5.98
CA SER A 56 -2.12 1.50 7.36
C SER A 56 -2.32 0.38 8.39
N ASP A 57 -1.96 0.65 9.64
CA ASP A 57 -2.25 -0.24 10.77
C ASP A 57 -3.76 -0.49 10.98
N HIS A 58 -4.61 0.36 10.39
CA HIS A 58 -6.07 0.21 10.38
C HIS A 58 -6.61 -0.57 9.18
N GLY A 59 -5.74 -1.21 8.38
CA GLY A 59 -6.14 -2.05 7.25
C GLY A 59 -6.75 -1.28 6.09
N ASN A 60 -6.45 0.01 5.96
CA ASN A 60 -6.92 0.85 4.85
C ASN A 60 -5.82 1.79 4.35
N TYR A 61 -5.95 2.30 3.12
CA TYR A 61 -4.96 3.18 2.50
C TYR A 61 -5.58 4.04 1.40
N GLY A 62 -4.90 5.14 1.04
CA GLY A 62 -5.28 6.01 -0.05
C GLY A 62 -4.73 5.54 -1.40
N MET A 63 -5.50 5.74 -2.47
CA MET A 63 -5.06 5.53 -3.84
C MET A 63 -5.63 6.64 -4.71
N ALA A 64 -4.82 7.22 -5.59
CA ALA A 64 -5.32 8.17 -6.56
C ALA A 64 -4.77 7.92 -7.95
N LYS A 65 -5.59 8.26 -8.93
CA LYS A 65 -5.30 8.20 -10.36
C LYS A 65 -5.54 9.57 -10.97
N MET A 66 -4.61 10.00 -11.81
CA MET A 66 -4.66 11.27 -12.52
C MET A 66 -4.29 11.05 -13.98
N GLU A 67 -5.01 11.71 -14.89
CA GLU A 67 -4.67 11.73 -16.31
C GLU A 67 -4.35 13.16 -16.74
N VAL A 68 -3.30 13.31 -17.55
CA VAL A 68 -2.87 14.56 -18.15
C VAL A 68 -2.94 14.45 -19.67
N VAL A 69 -3.56 15.42 -20.31
CA VAL A 69 -3.70 15.53 -21.77
C VAL A 69 -3.44 16.98 -22.17
N ASP A 70 -2.59 17.18 -23.18
CA ASP A 70 -2.17 18.51 -23.65
C ASP A 70 -1.60 19.39 -22.52
N GLY A 71 -0.91 18.77 -21.55
CA GLY A 71 -0.34 19.44 -20.38
C GLY A 71 -1.35 19.86 -19.30
N GLU A 72 -2.63 19.49 -19.43
CA GLU A 72 -3.68 19.78 -18.46
C GLU A 72 -4.21 18.50 -17.80
N ILE A 73 -4.59 18.59 -16.52
CA ILE A 73 -5.26 17.47 -15.83
C ILE A 73 -6.65 17.27 -16.45
N SER A 74 -6.86 16.12 -17.10
CA SER A 74 -8.11 15.74 -17.75
C SER A 74 -9.06 15.00 -16.81
N SER A 75 -8.52 14.16 -15.91
CA SER A 75 -9.28 13.42 -14.92
C SER A 75 -8.48 13.20 -13.64
N PHE A 76 -9.19 13.08 -12.52
CA PHE A 76 -8.63 12.79 -11.21
C PHE A 76 -9.64 11.97 -10.39
N SER A 77 -9.12 11.02 -9.61
CA SER A 77 -9.89 10.26 -8.62
C SER A 77 -8.99 9.92 -7.45
N TYR A 78 -9.46 10.17 -6.23
CA TYR A 78 -8.87 9.73 -4.97
C TYR A 78 -9.87 8.89 -4.20
N VAL A 79 -9.44 7.73 -3.72
CA VAL A 79 -10.25 6.79 -2.95
C VAL A 79 -9.45 6.31 -1.75
N GLU A 80 -10.15 5.93 -0.68
CA GLU A 80 -9.56 5.16 0.42
C GLU A 80 -10.12 3.74 0.37
N ILE A 81 -9.26 2.73 0.40
CA ILE A 81 -9.59 1.32 0.16
C ILE A 81 -9.42 0.51 1.44
N LEU A 82 -10.31 -0.46 1.68
CA LEU A 82 -10.17 -1.47 2.72
C LEU A 82 -9.33 -2.64 2.19
N ALA A 83 -8.16 -2.89 2.79
CA ALA A 83 -7.19 -3.88 2.29
C ALA A 83 -7.71 -5.33 2.28
N THR A 84 -8.67 -5.66 3.14
CA THR A 84 -9.26 -7.01 3.16
C THR A 84 -10.19 -7.25 1.98
N SER A 85 -11.04 -6.28 1.62
CA SER A 85 -12.04 -6.46 0.56
C SER A 85 -11.63 -5.87 -0.79
N GLY A 86 -10.68 -4.93 -0.81
CA GLY A 86 -10.39 -4.13 -2.01
C GLY A 86 -11.51 -3.15 -2.39
N GLU A 87 -12.51 -2.98 -1.52
CA GLU A 87 -13.57 -2.02 -1.70
C GLU A 87 -13.13 -0.62 -1.27
N GLU A 88 -13.61 0.37 -2.00
CA GLU A 88 -13.55 1.76 -1.56
C GLU A 88 -14.43 1.94 -0.33
N LYS A 89 -13.99 2.78 0.61
CA LYS A 89 -14.79 3.17 1.77
C LYS A 89 -16.09 3.82 1.30
N ASN A 90 -17.21 3.34 1.81
CA ASN A 90 -18.55 3.83 1.52
C ASN A 90 -19.47 3.64 2.73
N GLU A 91 -20.73 4.05 2.59
CA GLU A 91 -21.72 4.01 3.68
C GLU A 91 -22.03 2.58 4.18
N ASP A 92 -21.86 1.56 3.33
CA ASP A 92 -22.14 0.16 3.67
C ASP A 92 -20.99 -0.52 4.42
N ASN A 93 -19.75 -0.10 4.17
CA ASN A 93 -18.55 -0.75 4.71
C ASN A 93 -17.70 0.13 5.67
N TYR A 94 -18.04 1.42 5.83
CA TYR A 94 -17.26 2.35 6.65
C TYR A 94 -18.14 3.30 7.46
N ASN A 95 -18.26 3.04 8.77
CA ASN A 95 -19.12 3.80 9.69
C ASN A 95 -18.45 5.09 10.22
N TYR A 96 -18.04 5.98 9.32
CA TYR A 96 -17.58 7.33 9.66
C TYR A 96 -17.99 8.32 8.56
N PRO A 97 -19.24 8.82 8.60
CA PRO A 97 -19.82 9.65 7.55
C PRO A 97 -19.02 10.92 7.23
N GLU A 98 -18.42 11.54 8.24
CA GLU A 98 -17.58 12.73 8.07
C GLU A 98 -16.35 12.43 7.20
N GLY A 99 -15.73 11.25 7.37
CA GLY A 99 -14.62 10.82 6.51
C GLY A 99 -15.03 10.66 5.05
N LEU A 100 -16.20 10.06 4.81
CA LEU A 100 -16.75 9.89 3.46
C LEU A 100 -17.07 11.24 2.80
N ALA A 101 -17.64 12.17 3.58
CA ALA A 101 -17.92 13.52 3.11
C ALA A 101 -16.64 14.29 2.75
N VAL A 102 -15.57 14.15 3.54
CA VAL A 102 -14.26 14.75 3.24
C VAL A 102 -13.67 14.17 1.95
N ILE A 103 -13.68 12.83 1.76
CA ILE A 103 -13.18 12.20 0.51
C ILE A 103 -13.93 12.75 -0.71
N LYS A 104 -15.25 12.83 -0.62
CA LYS A 104 -16.10 13.35 -1.71
C LYS A 104 -15.78 14.81 -2.02
N ASP A 105 -15.73 15.66 -0.99
CA ASP A 105 -15.47 17.10 -1.12
C ASP A 105 -14.08 17.36 -1.74
N LEU A 106 -13.04 16.66 -1.29
CA LEU A 106 -11.68 16.80 -1.84
C LEU A 106 -11.61 16.42 -3.33
N ASN A 107 -12.30 15.35 -3.74
CA ASN A 107 -12.39 14.95 -5.15
C ASN A 107 -13.11 16.02 -6.00
N GLU A 108 -14.25 16.53 -5.53
CA GLU A 108 -15.02 17.57 -6.21
C GLU A 108 -14.19 18.85 -6.37
N GLN A 109 -13.60 19.34 -5.27
CA GLN A 109 -12.79 20.55 -5.26
C GLN A 109 -11.58 20.45 -6.20
N PHE A 110 -10.79 19.37 -6.12
CA PHE A 110 -9.59 19.26 -6.94
C PHE A 110 -9.89 18.98 -8.41
N SER A 111 -10.97 18.26 -8.72
CA SER A 111 -11.40 18.05 -10.10
C SER A 111 -11.83 19.37 -10.78
N GLU A 112 -12.42 20.28 -10.04
CA GLU A 112 -12.80 21.61 -10.53
C GLU A 112 -11.60 22.55 -10.63
N LYS A 113 -10.82 22.65 -9.54
CA LYS A 113 -9.77 23.66 -9.41
C LYS A 113 -8.46 23.26 -10.10
N LYS A 114 -8.13 21.96 -10.08
CA LYS A 114 -6.88 21.39 -10.63
C LYS A 114 -5.60 22.01 -10.07
N ASP A 115 -5.71 22.75 -8.96
CA ASP A 115 -4.63 23.34 -8.19
C ASP A 115 -4.86 23.02 -6.72
N LEU A 116 -3.89 22.34 -6.12
CA LEU A 116 -3.94 21.92 -4.72
C LEU A 116 -3.96 23.12 -3.76
N ASN A 117 -3.40 24.27 -4.16
CA ASN A 117 -3.39 25.49 -3.36
C ASN A 117 -4.77 26.17 -3.29
N GLU A 118 -5.65 25.85 -4.24
CA GLU A 118 -7.01 26.40 -4.26
C GLU A 118 -8.00 25.53 -3.48
N VAL A 119 -7.63 24.30 -3.08
CA VAL A 119 -8.48 23.41 -2.29
C VAL A 119 -8.68 23.96 -0.87
N ASP A 120 -9.94 24.07 -0.44
CA ASP A 120 -10.31 24.44 0.93
C ASP A 120 -10.43 23.18 1.78
N PHE A 121 -9.36 22.85 2.48
CA PHE A 121 -9.30 21.68 3.36
C PHE A 121 -10.17 21.81 4.61
N ASP A 122 -10.72 22.99 4.92
CA ASP A 122 -11.56 23.23 6.09
C ASP A 122 -13.07 23.27 5.76
N ALA A 123 -13.42 23.10 4.47
CA ALA A 123 -14.81 23.10 3.99
C ALA A 123 -15.69 22.05 4.69
N VAL A 124 -15.13 20.87 4.98
CA VAL A 124 -15.77 19.80 5.77
C VAL A 124 -14.93 19.53 7.02
N SER A 125 -15.55 19.56 8.20
CA SER A 125 -14.84 19.31 9.46
C SER A 125 -14.46 17.83 9.64
N GLY A 126 -13.33 17.58 10.32
CA GLY A 126 -12.89 16.21 10.67
C GLY A 126 -11.93 15.59 9.66
N ALA A 127 -11.73 14.27 9.77
CA ALA A 127 -10.88 13.44 8.91
C ALA A 127 -9.51 14.04 8.56
N THR A 128 -8.80 14.58 9.55
CA THR A 128 -7.49 15.21 9.35
C THR A 128 -6.51 14.30 8.61
N HIS A 129 -6.45 13.01 8.94
CA HIS A 129 -5.56 12.07 8.26
C HIS A 129 -5.89 11.88 6.76
N THR A 130 -7.17 11.83 6.38
CA THR A 130 -7.61 11.80 4.97
C THR A 130 -7.15 13.03 4.21
N LYS A 131 -7.25 14.23 4.82
CA LYS A 131 -6.82 15.49 4.19
C LYS A 131 -5.31 15.53 3.97
N GLU A 132 -4.53 15.11 4.95
CA GLU A 132 -3.07 15.04 4.83
C GLU A 132 -2.64 13.99 3.79
N ALA A 133 -3.28 12.81 3.78
CA ALA A 133 -3.01 11.77 2.78
C ALA A 133 -3.35 12.24 1.37
N PHE A 134 -4.49 12.90 1.18
CA PHE A 134 -4.86 13.51 -0.09
C PHE A 134 -3.81 14.51 -0.58
N LYS A 135 -3.37 15.41 0.31
CA LYS A 135 -2.35 16.42 -0.01
C LYS A 135 -1.03 15.76 -0.43
N ASP A 136 -0.57 14.73 0.29
CA ASP A 136 0.64 13.99 -0.06
C ASP A 136 0.52 13.31 -1.42
N ILE A 137 -0.56 12.53 -1.63
CA ILE A 137 -0.79 11.79 -2.87
C ILE A 137 -0.86 12.72 -4.08
N VAL A 138 -1.60 13.84 -3.99
CA VAL A 138 -1.70 14.80 -5.10
C VAL A 138 -0.33 15.42 -5.41
N ASN A 139 0.45 15.81 -4.40
CA ASN A 139 1.80 16.34 -4.63
C ASN A 139 2.70 15.31 -5.33
N ARG A 140 2.60 14.03 -4.95
CA ARG A 140 3.36 12.94 -5.58
C ARG A 140 2.92 12.68 -7.02
N LEU A 141 1.62 12.73 -7.30
CA LEU A 141 1.08 12.63 -8.66
C LEU A 141 1.59 13.79 -9.55
N LEU A 142 1.50 15.03 -9.07
CA LEU A 142 2.00 16.20 -9.79
C LEU A 142 3.52 16.12 -10.01
N ALA A 143 4.28 15.62 -9.04
CA ALA A 143 5.72 15.41 -9.17
C ALA A 143 6.05 14.31 -10.20
N GLN A 144 5.31 13.20 -10.24
CA GLN A 144 5.45 12.17 -11.28
C GLN A 144 5.12 12.74 -12.66
N ALA A 145 4.03 13.51 -12.77
CA ALA A 145 3.60 14.13 -14.00
C ALA A 145 4.60 15.18 -14.53
N GLY A 146 5.20 15.98 -13.65
CA GLY A 146 6.26 16.90 -14.03
C GLY A 146 7.54 16.20 -14.53
N LYS A 147 7.75 14.94 -14.15
CA LYS A 147 8.88 14.11 -14.60
C LYS A 147 8.55 13.17 -15.77
N GLY A 148 7.27 13.05 -16.15
CA GLY A 148 6.80 12.05 -17.12
C GLY A 148 6.94 10.61 -16.63
N GLU A 149 6.88 10.37 -15.32
CA GLU A 149 6.91 9.03 -14.71
C GLU A 149 5.52 8.38 -14.81
N THR A 150 5.11 8.03 -16.04
CA THR A 150 3.76 7.50 -16.31
C THR A 150 3.55 6.11 -15.72
N TYR A 151 2.31 5.84 -15.31
CA TYR A 151 1.83 4.55 -14.82
C TYR A 151 1.47 3.59 -15.97
N THR A 152 1.73 2.30 -15.77
CA THR A 152 1.27 1.22 -16.64
C THR A 152 0.71 0.08 -15.78
N PRO A 153 -0.53 -0.38 -16.03
CA PRO A 153 -1.13 -1.52 -15.34
C PRO A 153 -0.28 -2.79 -15.47
N VAL A 154 -0.12 -3.54 -14.37
CA VAL A 154 0.67 -4.79 -14.34
C VAL A 154 -0.23 -6.02 -14.39
N TYR A 155 -1.46 -5.91 -13.90
CA TYR A 155 -2.45 -6.99 -13.87
C TYR A 155 -3.72 -6.60 -14.63
N THR A 156 -4.48 -7.60 -15.04
CA THR A 156 -5.85 -7.44 -15.52
C THR A 156 -6.78 -7.30 -14.32
N ASP A 157 -7.69 -6.31 -14.37
CA ASP A 157 -8.68 -6.09 -13.32
C ASP A 157 -9.63 -7.28 -13.16
N GLY A 158 -9.97 -7.60 -11.91
CA GLY A 158 -10.85 -8.72 -11.59
C GLY A 158 -10.71 -9.20 -10.16
N GLU A 159 -11.54 -10.18 -9.82
CA GLU A 159 -11.42 -10.96 -8.59
C GLU A 159 -10.88 -12.35 -8.93
N TYR A 160 -9.82 -12.75 -8.24
CA TYR A 160 -9.11 -13.99 -8.48
C TYR A 160 -9.10 -14.81 -7.21
N THR A 161 -9.41 -16.10 -7.32
CA THR A 161 -9.49 -16.98 -6.16
C THR A 161 -8.56 -18.17 -6.30
N ALA A 162 -8.08 -18.66 -5.17
CA ALA A 162 -7.36 -19.92 -5.09
C ALA A 162 -7.66 -20.62 -3.76
N GLU A 163 -7.62 -21.95 -3.80
CA GLU A 163 -7.78 -22.82 -2.65
C GLU A 163 -6.56 -23.76 -2.56
N ALA A 164 -6.18 -24.09 -1.33
CA ALA A 164 -5.13 -25.06 -1.02
C ALA A 164 -5.55 -26.47 -1.48
N GLU A 165 -4.58 -27.31 -1.85
CA GLU A 165 -4.88 -28.68 -2.27
C GLU A 165 -5.15 -29.63 -1.10
N GLU A 166 -4.58 -29.32 0.06
CA GLU A 166 -4.70 -30.12 1.28
C GLU A 166 -5.01 -29.22 2.48
N GLU A 167 -5.82 -29.71 3.41
CA GLU A 167 -6.07 -29.04 4.68
C GLU A 167 -4.89 -29.19 5.65
N SER A 168 -4.74 -28.20 6.54
CA SER A 168 -3.80 -28.26 7.66
C SER A 168 -4.59 -28.34 8.96
N HIS A 169 -4.50 -29.48 9.65
CA HIS A 169 -5.15 -29.70 10.95
C HIS A 169 -6.67 -29.45 10.92
N GLY A 170 -7.35 -29.86 9.84
CA GLY A 170 -8.79 -29.68 9.66
C GLY A 170 -9.20 -28.31 9.09
N TRP A 171 -8.25 -27.48 8.68
CA TRP A 171 -8.51 -26.15 8.12
C TRP A 171 -7.97 -26.03 6.68
N LEU A 172 -8.83 -25.67 5.74
CA LEU A 172 -8.49 -25.49 4.33
C LEU A 172 -8.30 -24.00 4.02
N GLY A 173 -7.14 -23.64 3.45
CA GLY A 173 -6.82 -22.25 3.11
C GLY A 173 -7.42 -21.82 1.78
N GLU A 174 -7.98 -20.60 1.77
CA GLU A 174 -8.61 -19.96 0.63
C GLU A 174 -8.14 -18.51 0.54
N VAL A 175 -8.08 -17.96 -0.68
CA VAL A 175 -7.81 -16.55 -0.90
C VAL A 175 -8.72 -15.97 -1.97
N VAL A 176 -9.12 -14.71 -1.78
CA VAL A 176 -9.68 -13.84 -2.80
C VAL A 176 -8.74 -12.65 -2.97
N VAL A 177 -8.26 -12.41 -4.19
CA VAL A 177 -7.39 -11.29 -4.56
C VAL A 177 -8.17 -10.38 -5.50
N VAL A 178 -8.30 -9.11 -5.13
CA VAL A 178 -8.99 -8.08 -5.92
C VAL A 178 -7.96 -7.20 -6.61
N VAL A 179 -8.06 -7.09 -7.93
CA VAL A 179 -7.22 -6.22 -8.76
C VAL A 179 -8.07 -5.12 -9.37
N LYS A 180 -7.62 -3.86 -9.21
CA LYS A 180 -8.21 -2.67 -9.85
C LYS A 180 -7.11 -1.76 -10.37
N ASP A 181 -7.31 -1.18 -11.55
CA ASP A 181 -6.31 -0.38 -12.27
C ASP A 181 -4.97 -1.11 -12.45
N GLY A 182 -4.97 -2.45 -12.50
CA GLY A 182 -3.76 -3.29 -12.54
C GLY A 182 -2.93 -3.30 -11.26
N GLN A 183 -3.51 -2.89 -10.14
CA GLN A 183 -2.95 -3.00 -8.79
C GLN A 183 -3.71 -4.05 -7.98
N ILE A 184 -3.03 -4.84 -7.17
CA ILE A 184 -3.64 -5.60 -6.08
C ILE A 184 -4.14 -4.58 -5.06
N VAL A 185 -5.46 -4.58 -4.83
CA VAL A 185 -6.14 -3.66 -3.93
C VAL A 185 -6.83 -4.34 -2.76
N GLY A 186 -7.07 -5.64 -2.85
CA GLY A 186 -7.71 -6.42 -1.78
C GLY A 186 -7.18 -7.83 -1.71
N ILE A 187 -7.00 -8.35 -0.50
CA ILE A 187 -6.70 -9.77 -0.27
C ILE A 187 -7.50 -10.26 0.94
N ASP A 188 -8.48 -11.14 0.73
CA ASP A 188 -9.17 -11.88 1.79
C ASP A 188 -8.58 -13.29 1.85
N TYR A 189 -7.60 -13.51 2.73
CA TYR A 189 -7.13 -14.87 3.06
C TYR A 189 -7.86 -15.37 4.31
N PHE A 190 -8.44 -16.55 4.21
CA PHE A 190 -9.10 -17.20 5.32
C PHE A 190 -8.89 -18.71 5.25
N GLU A 191 -9.14 -19.38 6.37
CA GLU A 191 -9.10 -20.84 6.44
C GLU A 191 -10.44 -21.33 6.96
N SER A 192 -11.05 -22.31 6.29
CA SER A 192 -12.37 -22.85 6.62
C SER A 192 -12.24 -24.25 7.22
N ALA A 193 -13.05 -24.58 8.23
CA ALA A 193 -13.07 -25.94 8.79
C ALA A 193 -13.61 -26.94 7.76
N VAL A 194 -12.92 -28.06 7.53
CA VAL A 194 -13.35 -29.06 6.53
C VAL A 194 -14.43 -30.02 7.05
N GLU A 195 -14.54 -30.15 8.36
CA GLU A 195 -15.52 -31.00 9.04
C GLU A 195 -15.92 -30.41 10.40
N ASP A 196 -16.96 -30.99 11.01
CA ASP A 196 -17.32 -30.67 12.39
C ASP A 196 -16.20 -31.12 13.34
N MET A 197 -15.67 -30.19 14.14
CA MET A 197 -14.57 -30.47 15.05
C MET A 197 -14.70 -29.70 16.37
N GLU A 198 -14.06 -30.22 17.42
CA GLU A 198 -13.79 -29.44 18.62
C GLU A 198 -12.47 -28.68 18.43
N SER A 199 -12.53 -27.37 18.59
CA SER A 199 -11.35 -26.49 18.62
C SER A 199 -11.25 -25.85 20.01
N ASN A 200 -10.28 -24.97 20.18
CA ASN A 200 -10.16 -24.11 21.34
C ASN A 200 -10.10 -22.65 20.90
N LYS A 201 -10.69 -21.75 21.68
CA LYS A 201 -10.57 -20.31 21.50
C LYS A 201 -9.90 -19.65 22.70
N VAL A 202 -9.31 -18.49 22.50
CA VAL A 202 -8.73 -17.71 23.60
C VAL A 202 -9.84 -17.09 24.44
N VAL A 203 -9.65 -17.08 25.76
CA VAL A 203 -10.51 -16.35 26.70
C VAL A 203 -10.01 -14.91 26.79
N PHE A 204 -10.89 -13.95 26.48
CA PHE A 204 -10.62 -12.52 26.58
C PHE A 204 -11.28 -11.91 27.82
N ASP A 205 -10.67 -10.85 28.35
CA ASP A 205 -11.27 -10.02 29.39
C ASP A 205 -12.23 -8.95 28.80
N GLU A 206 -12.81 -8.12 29.66
CA GLU A 206 -13.74 -7.05 29.27
C GLU A 206 -13.10 -5.98 28.35
N ASP A 207 -11.76 -5.91 28.31
CA ASP A 207 -10.98 -4.99 27.47
C ASP A 207 -10.49 -5.67 26.16
N ASN A 208 -10.97 -6.87 25.84
CA ASN A 208 -10.52 -7.71 24.70
C ASN A 208 -9.03 -8.10 24.78
N LYS A 209 -8.46 -8.23 25.98
CA LYS A 209 -7.09 -8.73 26.15
C LYS A 209 -7.10 -10.22 26.51
N PRO A 210 -6.17 -11.02 25.97
CA PRO A 210 -6.06 -12.43 26.33
C PRO A 210 -5.82 -12.62 27.84
N VAL A 211 -6.65 -13.43 28.48
CA VAL A 211 -6.44 -13.83 29.88
C VAL A 211 -5.30 -14.86 29.91
N MET A 212 -4.23 -14.57 30.65
CA MET A 212 -3.07 -15.46 30.73
C MET A 212 -3.19 -16.49 31.87
N ASP A 213 -2.59 -17.66 31.68
CA ASP A 213 -2.40 -18.69 32.70
C ASP A 213 -1.13 -18.45 33.54
N SER A 214 -0.81 -19.38 34.45
CA SER A 214 0.36 -19.28 35.33
C SER A 214 1.70 -19.35 34.59
N ASP A 215 1.71 -19.91 33.38
CA ASP A 215 2.89 -20.09 32.54
C ASP A 215 3.03 -18.94 31.53
N GLY A 216 2.14 -17.94 31.59
CA GLY A 216 2.12 -16.78 30.69
C GLY A 216 1.56 -17.09 29.30
N LYS A 217 0.83 -18.19 29.14
CA LYS A 217 0.14 -18.53 27.88
C LYS A 217 -1.31 -18.07 27.93
N PRO A 218 -1.92 -17.71 26.79
CA PRO A 218 -3.35 -17.43 26.75
C PRO A 218 -4.15 -18.64 27.25
N LYS A 219 -5.09 -18.40 28.17
CA LYS A 219 -6.08 -19.40 28.56
C LYS A 219 -7.01 -19.66 27.38
N THR A 220 -7.36 -20.92 27.22
CA THR A 220 -8.27 -21.34 26.16
C THR A 220 -9.45 -22.12 26.72
N GLU A 221 -10.54 -22.11 25.98
CA GLU A 221 -11.73 -22.92 26.25
C GLU A 221 -12.18 -23.67 25.00
N PRO A 222 -12.76 -24.87 25.14
CA PRO A 222 -13.22 -25.65 24.01
C PRO A 222 -14.43 -25.00 23.33
N VAL A 223 -14.49 -25.09 22.01
CA VAL A 223 -15.57 -24.56 21.18
C VAL A 223 -15.86 -25.53 20.04
N GLN A 224 -17.14 -25.73 19.76
CA GLN A 224 -17.59 -26.55 18.64
C GLN A 224 -17.55 -25.72 17.36
N VAL A 225 -16.90 -26.27 16.34
CA VAL A 225 -16.75 -25.67 15.01
C VAL A 225 -17.48 -26.54 14.01
N LYS A 226 -18.20 -25.93 13.09
CA LYS A 226 -18.91 -26.61 12.01
C LYS A 226 -18.13 -26.58 10.72
N ALA A 227 -18.31 -27.62 9.91
CA ALA A 227 -17.78 -27.62 8.56
C ALA A 227 -18.20 -26.35 7.80
N GLY A 228 -17.24 -25.66 7.18
CA GLY A 228 -17.42 -24.38 6.51
C GLY A 228 -17.29 -23.14 7.38
N ASP A 229 -17.15 -23.26 8.71
CA ASP A 229 -16.88 -22.11 9.57
C ASP A 229 -15.49 -21.54 9.26
N ARG A 230 -15.41 -20.21 9.03
CA ARG A 230 -14.14 -19.51 8.89
C ARG A 230 -13.40 -19.46 10.22
N LYS A 231 -12.10 -19.75 10.18
CA LYS A 231 -11.18 -19.61 11.31
C LYS A 231 -11.17 -18.16 11.79
N SER A 232 -11.33 -17.97 13.10
CA SER A 232 -11.39 -16.66 13.74
C SER A 232 -10.99 -16.76 15.22
N VAL A 233 -10.86 -15.61 15.88
CA VAL A 233 -10.59 -15.56 17.33
C VAL A 233 -11.68 -16.24 18.17
N GLU A 234 -12.88 -16.44 17.62
CA GLU A 234 -13.99 -17.12 18.29
C GLU A 234 -13.91 -18.65 18.21
N ASN A 235 -13.05 -19.20 17.37
CA ASN A 235 -12.94 -20.64 17.19
C ASN A 235 -11.51 -21.18 17.09
N TYR A 236 -10.50 -20.33 17.32
CA TYR A 236 -9.10 -20.71 17.20
C TYR A 236 -8.22 -20.06 18.26
N ALA A 237 -7.28 -20.84 18.80
CA ALA A 237 -6.50 -20.46 19.98
C ALA A 237 -5.18 -19.75 19.67
N TYR A 238 -4.65 -19.88 18.45
CA TYR A 238 -3.34 -19.31 18.09
C TYR A 238 -3.54 -17.93 17.46
N LEU A 239 -3.50 -16.87 18.27
CA LEU A 239 -3.78 -15.51 17.80
C LEU A 239 -2.75 -15.00 16.78
N ASP A 240 -1.49 -15.42 16.91
CA ASP A 240 -0.40 -15.05 16.01
C ASP A 240 -0.72 -15.35 14.53
N SER A 241 -1.56 -16.36 14.23
CA SER A 241 -1.94 -16.64 12.84
C SER A 241 -2.68 -15.47 12.20
N PHE A 242 -3.51 -14.75 12.95
CA PHE A 242 -4.26 -13.60 12.42
C PHE A 242 -3.37 -12.39 12.18
N ASP A 243 -2.37 -12.18 13.05
CA ASP A 243 -1.40 -11.10 12.86
C ASP A 243 -0.46 -11.39 11.69
N VAL A 244 -0.07 -12.66 11.50
CA VAL A 244 0.69 -13.12 10.33
C VAL A 244 -0.11 -12.88 9.05
N VAL A 245 -1.40 -13.23 9.00
CA VAL A 245 -2.25 -12.97 7.82
C VAL A 245 -2.30 -11.48 7.49
N LYS A 246 -2.52 -10.61 8.48
CA LYS A 246 -2.52 -9.15 8.27
C LYS A 246 -1.17 -8.62 7.78
N GLY A 247 -0.07 -9.10 8.37
CA GLY A 247 1.27 -8.71 7.98
C GLY A 247 1.58 -9.09 6.54
N VAL A 248 1.26 -10.33 6.15
CA VAL A 248 1.49 -10.83 4.79
C VAL A 248 0.60 -10.12 3.78
N GLN A 249 -0.69 -9.91 4.12
CA GLN A 249 -1.62 -9.09 3.33
C GLN A 249 -1.01 -7.72 3.00
N LYS A 250 -0.56 -7.01 4.03
CA LYS A 250 0.09 -5.69 3.87
C LYS A 250 1.30 -5.77 2.95
N LEU A 251 2.21 -6.72 3.18
CA LEU A 251 3.41 -6.87 2.36
C LEU A 251 3.08 -7.10 0.89
N ILE A 252 2.12 -7.98 0.59
CA ILE A 252 1.73 -8.29 -0.79
C ILE A 252 1.06 -7.09 -1.47
N ILE A 253 0.14 -6.42 -0.78
CA ILE A 253 -0.54 -5.23 -1.32
C ILE A 253 0.48 -4.13 -1.56
N ASP A 254 1.31 -3.78 -0.58
CA ASP A 254 2.30 -2.71 -0.69
C ASP A 254 3.30 -2.96 -1.83
N ASN A 255 3.69 -4.22 -2.03
CA ASN A 255 4.63 -4.63 -3.07
C ASN A 255 3.95 -4.85 -4.44
N ASN A 256 2.62 -4.85 -4.50
CA ASN A 256 1.84 -5.19 -5.68
C ASN A 256 2.19 -6.57 -6.28
N GLY A 257 2.43 -7.55 -5.42
CA GLY A 257 2.83 -8.91 -5.82
C GLY A 257 3.59 -9.64 -4.71
N THR A 258 4.00 -10.87 -4.99
CA THR A 258 4.64 -11.76 -4.00
C THR A 258 6.16 -11.85 -4.09
N GLU A 259 6.77 -11.15 -5.06
CA GLU A 259 8.22 -11.18 -5.26
C GLU A 259 8.95 -10.27 -4.26
N ASN A 260 10.09 -10.71 -3.72
CA ASN A 260 10.96 -9.90 -2.84
C ASN A 260 10.29 -9.37 -1.56
N LEU A 261 9.30 -10.09 -1.02
CA LEU A 261 8.68 -9.74 0.25
C LEU A 261 9.66 -9.92 1.43
N ASP A 262 9.69 -8.94 2.34
CA ASP A 262 10.41 -9.06 3.63
C ASP A 262 9.61 -9.93 4.63
N VAL A 263 9.45 -11.21 4.29
CA VAL A 263 8.69 -12.17 5.11
C VAL A 263 9.34 -12.48 6.45
N ASP A 264 10.64 -12.22 6.58
CA ASP A 264 11.40 -12.44 7.81
C ASP A 264 11.04 -11.43 8.91
N SER A 265 10.48 -10.27 8.53
CA SER A 265 9.88 -9.30 9.46
C SER A 265 8.62 -9.83 10.17
N ILE A 266 7.98 -10.88 9.63
CA ILE A 266 6.76 -11.48 10.16
C ILE A 266 7.11 -12.77 10.91
N THR A 267 6.96 -12.76 12.23
CA THR A 267 7.25 -13.91 13.09
C THR A 267 6.03 -14.77 13.36
N GLY A 268 6.21 -16.08 13.51
CA GLY A 268 5.13 -17.02 13.83
C GLY A 268 4.42 -17.59 12.60
N ALA A 269 3.47 -18.51 12.84
CA ALA A 269 2.60 -19.17 11.86
C ALA A 269 3.20 -19.38 10.45
N THR A 270 4.38 -19.98 10.36
CA THR A 270 5.12 -20.14 9.10
C THR A 270 4.32 -20.84 8.01
N ASN A 271 3.52 -21.86 8.38
CA ASN A 271 2.66 -22.56 7.42
C ASN A 271 1.59 -21.63 6.84
N THR A 272 0.84 -20.90 7.66
CA THR A 272 -0.15 -19.90 7.21
C THR A 272 0.46 -18.87 6.28
N ARG A 273 1.65 -18.33 6.63
CA ARG A 273 2.37 -17.39 5.77
C ARG A 273 2.70 -17.97 4.40
N THR A 274 3.29 -19.17 4.38
CA THR A 274 3.67 -19.84 3.13
C THR A 274 2.45 -20.15 2.27
N THR A 275 1.41 -20.74 2.86
CA THR A 275 0.15 -21.05 2.17
C THR A 275 -0.47 -19.80 1.57
N MET A 276 -0.55 -18.70 2.33
CA MET A 276 -1.12 -17.45 1.82
C MET A 276 -0.37 -16.91 0.59
N ILE A 277 0.96 -16.92 0.62
CA ILE A 277 1.78 -16.45 -0.52
C ILE A 277 1.56 -17.35 -1.74
N GLU A 278 1.61 -18.67 -1.56
CA GLU A 278 1.40 -19.64 -2.64
C GLU A 278 0.00 -19.51 -3.27
N LEU A 279 -1.04 -19.30 -2.45
CA LEU A 279 -2.40 -19.11 -2.95
C LEU A 279 -2.57 -17.78 -3.68
N VAL A 280 -1.95 -16.70 -3.21
CA VAL A 280 -1.97 -15.43 -3.94
C VAL A 280 -1.25 -15.57 -5.28
N GLU A 281 -0.09 -16.24 -5.32
CA GLU A 281 0.61 -16.52 -6.58
C GLU A 281 -0.26 -17.27 -7.57
N LYS A 282 -0.91 -18.34 -7.10
CA LYS A 282 -1.83 -19.16 -7.89
C LYS A 282 -3.04 -18.35 -8.37
N ALA A 283 -3.64 -17.53 -7.52
CA ALA A 283 -4.76 -16.66 -7.90
C ALA A 283 -4.35 -15.67 -9.01
N LEU A 284 -3.16 -15.05 -8.88
CA LEU A 284 -2.65 -14.07 -9.83
C LEU A 284 -2.21 -14.67 -11.18
N GLU A 285 -2.12 -15.99 -11.34
CA GLU A 285 -1.91 -16.60 -12.67
C GLU A 285 -3.02 -16.22 -13.65
N GLY A 286 -4.25 -16.04 -13.16
CA GLY A 286 -5.39 -15.58 -13.96
C GLY A 286 -5.37 -14.09 -14.28
N ALA A 287 -4.52 -13.30 -13.61
CA ALA A 287 -4.47 -11.84 -13.72
C ALA A 287 -3.38 -11.34 -14.68
N LYS A 288 -2.52 -12.22 -15.19
CA LYS A 288 -1.38 -11.90 -16.07
C LYS A 288 -1.71 -11.97 -17.55
#